data_AF-A0A3C1V307-F1
#
_entry.id   AF-A0A3C1V307-F1
#
_cell.length_a   1.000
_cell.length_b   1.000
_cell.length_c   1.000
_cell.angle_alpha   90.00
_cell.angle_beta   90.00
_cell.angle_gamma   90.00
#
_symmetry.space_group_name_H-M   'P 1'
#
loop_
_entity.id
_entity.type
_entity.pdbx_description
1 polymer ?
#
loop_
_entity_poly.entity_id
_entity_poly.type
_entity_poly.pdbx_seq_one_letter_code
_entity_poly.pdbx_strand_id
1 'polypeptide(L)' 'MDALLLLLRWMHILGVVVLVGGLCFSRFALLPALADTEEDSREKLQERIRRKWLPWVIIAITFLLVSGLTNFLL' A
#
# COMPACT_ATOMS: atom_id res chain seq x y z
N MET A 1 -5.06 17.34 -23.86
CA MET A 1 -5.30 17.36 -22.40
C MET A 1 -5.56 15.96 -21.84
N ASP A 2 -5.70 14.96 -22.71
CA ASP A 2 -6.16 13.60 -22.40
C ASP A 2 -5.08 12.72 -21.75
N ALA A 3 -3.81 12.90 -22.13
CA ALA A 3 -2.70 12.10 -21.61
C ALA A 3 -2.44 12.36 -20.11
N LEU A 4 -2.62 13.60 -19.64
CA LEU A 4 -2.42 13.96 -18.23
C LEU A 4 -3.51 13.33 -17.34
N LEU A 5 -4.78 13.40 -17.78
CA LEU A 5 -5.91 12.76 -17.10
C LEU A 5 -5.76 11.23 -17.05
N LEU A 6 -5.28 10.61 -18.14
CA LEU A 6 -4.97 9.18 -18.17
C LEU A 6 -3.88 8.82 -17.15
N LEU A 7 -2.80 9.60 -17.10
CA LEU A 7 -1.67 9.36 -16.19
C LEU A 7 -2.12 9.49 -14.72
N LEU A 8 -2.91 10.51 -14.41
CA LEU A 8 -3.51 10.72 -13.08
C LEU A 8 -4.39 9.53 -12.66
N ARG A 9 -5.22 9.02 -13.58
CA ARG A 9 -6.10 7.88 -13.32
C ARG A 9 -5.31 6.59 -13.08
N TRP A 10 -4.24 6.35 -13.84
CA TRP A 10 -3.33 5.22 -13.60
C TRP A 10 -2.57 5.34 -12.28
N MET A 11 -2.06 6.54 -11.93
CA MET A 11 -1.45 6.80 -10.63
C MET A 11 -2.42 6.50 -9.48
N HIS A 12 -3.69 6.91 -9.61
CA HIS A 12 -4.72 6.64 -8.63
C HIS A 12 -4.97 5.13 -8.47
N ILE A 13 -5.15 4.41 -9.58
CA ILE A 13 -5.39 2.96 -9.58
C ILE A 13 -4.21 2.22 -8.96
N LEU A 14 -2.97 2.57 -9.32
CA LEU A 14 -1.77 1.95 -8.76
C LEU A 14 -1.67 2.19 -7.25
N GLY A 15 -2.01 3.38 -6.77
CA GLY A 15 -2.06 3.68 -5.34
C GLY A 15 -3.09 2.82 -4.60
N VAL A 16 -4.31 2.68 -5.14
CA VAL A 16 -5.34 1.77 -4.56
C VAL A 16 -4.84 0.33 -4.55
N VAL A 17 -4.26 -0.14 -5.66
CA VAL A 17 -3.76 -1.53 -5.79
C VAL A 17 -2.66 -1.82 -4.76
N VAL A 18 -1.73 -0.90 -4.54
CA VAL A 18 -0.65 -1.08 -3.54
C VAL A 18 -1.22 -1.12 -2.11
N LEU A 19 -2.20 -0.25 -1.80
CA LEU A 19 -2.80 -0.21 -0.46
C LEU A 19 -3.68 -1.42 -0.20
N VAL A 20 -4.65 -1.69 -1.08
CA VAL A 20 -5.58 -2.81 -0.95
C VAL A 20 -4.83 -4.13 -1.08
N GLY A 21 -3.92 -4.25 -2.04
CA GLY A 21 -3.06 -5.41 -2.23
C GLY A 21 -2.14 -5.65 -1.03
N GLY A 22 -1.52 -4.59 -0.49
CA GLY A 22 -0.70 -4.67 0.71
C GLY A 22 -1.50 -5.09 1.95
N LEU A 23 -2.71 -4.56 2.12
CA LEU A 23 -3.61 -4.94 3.21
C LEU A 23 -4.02 -6.41 3.08
N CYS A 24 -4.43 -6.82 1.88
CA CYS A 24 -4.84 -8.19 1.58
C CYS A 24 -3.69 -9.17 1.80
N PHE A 25 -2.49 -8.86 1.29
CA PHE A 25 -1.28 -9.65 1.54
C PHE A 25 -0.96 -9.76 3.03
N SER A 26 -1.01 -8.65 3.77
CA SER A 26 -0.72 -8.68 5.21
C SER A 26 -1.70 -9.57 5.98
N ARG A 27 -2.99 -9.55 5.61
CA ARG A 27 -4.05 -10.22 6.36
C ARG A 27 -4.22 -11.68 5.98
N PHE A 28 -4.08 -12.01 4.70
CA PHE A 28 -4.35 -13.35 4.16
C PHE A 28 -3.09 -14.17 3.85
N ALA A 29 -1.92 -13.54 3.71
CA ALA A 29 -0.67 -14.27 3.47
C ALA A 29 0.28 -14.13 4.67
N LEU A 30 0.60 -12.91 5.10
CA LEU A 30 1.63 -12.67 6.11
C LEU A 30 1.23 -13.16 7.50
N LEU A 31 0.04 -12.78 7.99
CA LEU A 31 -0.48 -13.22 9.29
C LEU A 31 -0.58 -14.75 9.43
N PRO A 32 -1.20 -15.49 8.48
CA PRO A 32 -1.26 -16.94 8.56
C PRO A 32 0.10 -17.61 8.37
N ALA A 33 0.97 -17.11 7.49
CA ALA A 33 2.33 -17.67 7.33
C ALA A 33 3.17 -17.57 8.61
N LEU A 34 2.90 -16.58 9.45
CA LEU A 34 3.57 -16.41 10.73
C LEU A 34 2.89 -17.17 11.88
N ALA A 35 1.75 -17.85 11.66
CA ALA A 35 0.98 -18.50 12.72
C ALA A 35 1.72 -19.69 13.36
N ASP A 36 2.55 -20.38 12.58
CA ASP A 36 3.38 -21.49 13.03
C ASP A 36 4.76 -21.05 13.57
N THR A 37 5.05 -19.74 13.62
CA THR A 37 6.35 -19.22 14.07
C THR A 37 6.28 -18.80 15.55
N GLU A 38 7.36 -19.07 16.30
CA GLU A 38 7.51 -18.60 17.69
C GLU A 38 7.22 -17.09 17.84
N GLU A 39 6.57 -16.74 18.94
CA GLU A 39 5.98 -15.41 19.18
C GLU A 39 7.03 -14.28 19.12
N ASP A 40 8.20 -14.47 19.75
CA ASP A 40 9.31 -13.51 19.73
C ASP A 40 9.91 -13.30 18.32
N SER A 41 9.98 -14.37 17.52
CA SER A 41 10.44 -14.30 16.13
C SER A 41 9.41 -13.64 15.21
N ARG A 42 8.11 -13.90 15.46
CA ARG A 42 6.98 -13.30 14.75
C ARG A 42 6.94 -11.79 14.95
N GLU A 43 7.06 -11.29 16.18
CA GLU A 43 7.03 -9.85 16.46
C GLU A 43 8.19 -9.11 15.80
N LYS A 44 9.42 -9.65 15.92
CA LYS A 44 10.61 -9.07 15.27
C LYS A 44 10.48 -9.01 13.75
N LEU A 45 9.91 -10.05 13.13
CA LEU A 45 9.72 -10.08 11.69
C LEU A 45 8.61 -9.12 11.24
N GLN A 46 7.49 -9.08 11.95
CA GLN A 46 6.41 -8.12 11.68
C GLN A 46 6.90 -6.68 11.80
N GLU A 47 7.71 -6.36 12.82
CA GLU A 47 8.28 -5.04 13.00
C GLU A 47 9.23 -4.66 11.85
N ARG A 48 10.11 -5.58 11.44
CA ARG A 48 11.02 -5.36 10.30
C ARG A 48 10.27 -5.14 8.99
N ILE A 49 9.23 -5.92 8.75
CA ILE A 49 8.37 -5.78 7.56
C ILE A 49 7.64 -4.43 7.61
N ARG A 50 7.00 -4.11 8.76
CA ARG A 50 6.30 -2.84 8.95
C ARG A 50 7.23 -1.65 8.69
N ARG A 51 8.45 -1.67 9.23
CA ARG A 51 9.41 -0.58 9.09
C ARG A 51 9.83 -0.34 7.63
N LYS A 52 9.92 -1.41 6.82
CA LYS A 52 10.21 -1.31 5.38
C LYS A 52 8.98 -0.99 4.54
N TRP A 53 7.80 -1.46 4.94
CA TRP A 53 6.55 -1.31 4.19
C TRP A 53 5.86 0.04 4.42
N LEU A 54 5.93 0.57 5.64
CA LEU A 54 5.32 1.85 6.02
C LEU A 54 5.67 3.02 5.08
N PRO A 55 6.93 3.27 4.69
CA PRO A 55 7.23 4.36 3.75
C PRO A 55 6.58 4.15 2.38
N TRP A 56 6.49 2.91 1.86
CA TRP A 56 5.79 2.62 0.61
C TRP A 56 4.28 2.90 0.72
N VAL A 57 3.67 2.54 1.84
CA VAL A 57 2.26 2.84 2.14
C VAL A 57 2.03 4.35 2.18
N ILE A 58 2.91 5.11 2.87
CA ILE A 58 2.81 6.57 2.93
C ILE A 58 2.91 7.20 1.55
N ILE A 59 3.85 6.74 0.71
CA ILE A 59 4.00 7.20 -0.67
C ILE A 59 2.73 6.89 -1.47
N ALA A 60 2.18 5.67 -1.37
CA ALA A 60 0.96 5.28 -2.06
C ALA A 60 -0.26 6.11 -1.63
N ILE A 61 -0.44 6.35 -0.33
CA ILE A 61 -1.49 7.24 0.20
C ILE A 61 -1.31 8.66 -0.34
N THR A 62 -0.09 9.18 -0.33
CA THR A 62 0.21 10.53 -0.83
C THR A 62 -0.14 10.64 -2.32
N PHE A 63 0.26 9.68 -3.14
CA PHE A 63 -0.11 9.61 -4.56
C PHE A 63 -1.62 9.51 -4.78
N LEU A 64 -2.32 8.75 -3.93
CA LEU A 64 -3.78 8.66 -3.96
C LEU A 64 -4.46 9.97 -3.65
N LEU A 65 -4.03 10.66 -2.60
CA LEU A 65 -4.58 11.96 -2.21
C LEU A 65 -4.31 13.01 -3.29
N VAL A 66 -3.08 13.07 -3.82
CA VAL A 66 -2.72 14.03 -4.88
C VAL A 66 -3.51 13.75 -6.15
N SER A 67 -3.57 12.50 -6.62
CA SER A 67 -4.32 12.16 -7.84
C SER A 67 -5.82 12.34 -7.66
N GLY A 68 -6.38 11.95 -6.52
CA GLY A 68 -7.80 12.11 -6.19
C GLY A 68 -8.20 13.58 -6.11
N LEU A 69 -7.40 14.42 -5.47
CA LEU A 69 -7.63 15.86 -5.40
C LEU A 69 -7.53 16.51 -6.77
N THR A 70 -6.53 16.12 -7.57
CA THR A 70 -6.36 16.63 -8.94
C THR A 70 -7.56 16.26 -9.82
N ASN A 71 -8.06 15.01 -9.74
CA ASN A 71 -9.25 14.56 -10.47
C ASN A 71 -10.56 15.18 -9.96
N PHE A 72 -10.60 15.70 -8.73
CA PHE A 72 -11.77 16.40 -8.19
C PHE A 72 -11.80 17.87 -8.62
N LEU A 73 -10.63 18.50 -8.75
CA LEU A 73 -10.48 19.92 -9.09
C LEU A 73 -10.46 20.19 -10.60
N LEU A 74 -10.01 19.24 -11.41
CA LEU A 74 -10.05 19.27 -12.90
C LEU A 74 -11.30 18.56 -13.41
#